data_AF-A0A1G2YSJ2-F1
#
_entry.id   AF-A0A1G2YSJ2-F1
#
_cell.length_a   1.000
_cell.length_b   1.000
_cell.length_c   1.000
_cell.angle_alpha   90.00
_cell.angle_beta   90.00
_cell.angle_gamma   90.00
#
_symmetry.space_group_name_H-M   'P 1'
#
loop_
_entity.id
_entity.type
_entity.pdbx_description
1 polymer ?
#
loop_
_entity_poly.entity_id
_entity_poly.type
_entity_poly.pdbx_seq_one_letter_code
_entity_poly.pdbx_strand_id
1 'polypeptide(L)'
;MYCPKCGKENREDSRFCSFCNSELPAVSSAGKDITIKTSRLAIASFILALLSCLLLFLTIAARGRRDQIFMIMWILVSLMAIILGVISLIQIGLSAGRIVATGFAVIGTTLPFFVLLLIILIAIFTSMPPRAFRMTCGTNLAGIGKAMLIYANDYEDEFPRAGGLTSKWGYTPNWKANDWRTAFGIKPDGSGGQASISSNFYLLVKYTELEFERLICKNDSGTTPFKTVKHKVQSREFADYWDFGPEPWKHCSYAYQMPYSP
;
A
#
# COMPACT_ATOMS: atom_id res chain seq x y z
N MET A 1 1.27 -67.35 -33.70
CA MET A 1 0.86 -68.40 -32.71
C MET A 1 -0.08 -69.42 -33.35
N TYR A 2 0.00 -70.70 -32.98
CA TYR A 2 -0.81 -71.77 -33.58
C TYR A 2 -2.13 -72.00 -32.82
N CYS A 3 -3.22 -72.20 -33.56
CA CYS A 3 -4.52 -72.52 -32.97
C CYS A 3 -4.53 -73.94 -32.36
N PRO A 4 -4.89 -74.12 -31.08
CA PRO A 4 -4.90 -75.43 -30.44
C PRO A 4 -5.99 -76.36 -30.99
N LYS A 5 -7.03 -75.80 -31.64
CA LYS A 5 -8.16 -76.56 -32.17
C LYS A 5 -7.96 -77.05 -33.60
N CYS A 6 -7.32 -76.25 -34.46
CA CYS A 6 -7.18 -76.56 -35.89
C CYS A 6 -5.75 -76.55 -36.42
N GLY A 7 -4.75 -76.23 -35.59
CA GLY A 7 -3.33 -76.26 -35.94
C GLY A 7 -2.86 -75.18 -36.91
N LYS A 8 -3.71 -74.23 -37.33
CA LYS A 8 -3.33 -73.15 -38.25
C LYS A 8 -2.66 -71.97 -37.53
N GLU A 9 -1.70 -71.34 -38.19
CA GLU A 9 -0.98 -70.17 -37.69
C GLU A 9 -1.87 -68.91 -37.77
N ASN A 10 -1.86 -68.12 -36.69
CA ASN A 10 -2.53 -66.82 -36.58
C ASN A 10 -1.54 -65.74 -36.14
N ARG A 11 -1.88 -64.47 -36.41
CA ARG A 11 -1.13 -63.30 -35.91
C ARG A 11 -1.10 -63.31 -34.39
N GLU A 12 0.01 -62.86 -33.80
CA GLU A 12 0.28 -62.94 -32.36
C GLU A 12 -0.74 -62.18 -31.49
N ASP A 13 -1.44 -61.19 -32.07
CA ASP A 13 -2.41 -60.35 -31.34
C ASP A 13 -3.88 -60.79 -31.55
N SER A 14 -4.12 -61.92 -32.22
CA SER A 14 -5.46 -62.37 -32.61
C SER A 14 -6.20 -62.98 -31.41
N ARG A 15 -7.36 -62.42 -31.02
CA ARG A 15 -8.21 -63.03 -29.97
C ARG A 15 -8.92 -64.31 -30.43
N PHE A 16 -9.22 -64.40 -31.73
CA PHE A 16 -9.92 -65.54 -32.33
C PHE A 16 -9.13 -66.09 -33.51
N CYS A 17 -9.22 -67.40 -33.72
CA CYS A 17 -8.62 -68.04 -34.88
C CYS A 17 -9.36 -67.64 -36.16
N SER A 18 -8.65 -67.07 -37.12
CA SER A 18 -9.20 -66.63 -38.41
C SER A 18 -9.87 -67.73 -39.26
N PHE A 19 -9.53 -69.00 -39.01
CA PHE A 19 -10.04 -70.13 -39.79
C PHE A 19 -11.18 -70.92 -39.15
N CYS A 20 -11.20 -71.11 -37.83
CA CYS A 20 -12.18 -71.95 -37.13
C CYS A 20 -12.95 -71.21 -36.02
N ASN A 21 -12.68 -69.90 -35.87
CA ASN A 21 -13.32 -69.01 -34.92
C ASN A 21 -13.23 -69.42 -33.44
N SER A 22 -12.35 -70.36 -33.09
CA SER A 22 -12.08 -70.69 -31.69
C SER A 22 -11.32 -69.56 -31.02
N GLU A 23 -11.67 -69.24 -29.77
CA GLU A 23 -10.91 -68.35 -28.92
C GLU A 23 -9.48 -68.89 -28.76
N LEU A 24 -8.50 -68.04 -29.03
CA LEU A 24 -7.10 -68.39 -28.86
C LEU A 24 -6.66 -68.07 -27.43
N PRO A 25 -5.78 -68.89 -26.82
CA PRO A 25 -5.28 -68.57 -25.49
C PRO A 25 -4.64 -67.19 -25.53
N ALA A 26 -5.14 -66.28 -24.69
CA ALA A 26 -4.59 -64.95 -24.59
C ALA A 26 -3.10 -65.10 -24.30
N VAL A 27 -2.25 -64.65 -25.23
CA VAL A 27 -0.86 -64.41 -24.92
C VAL A 27 -0.92 -63.33 -23.86
N SER A 28 -0.74 -63.74 -22.59
CA SER A 28 -0.51 -62.80 -21.52
C SER A 28 0.75 -62.07 -21.93
N SER A 29 0.61 -60.92 -22.61
CA SER A 29 1.66 -59.93 -22.68
C SER A 29 2.10 -59.80 -21.24
N ALA A 30 3.26 -60.35 -20.90
CA ALA A 30 3.85 -60.20 -19.60
C ALA A 30 4.02 -58.69 -19.45
N GLY A 31 2.98 -58.06 -18.91
CA GLY A 31 2.90 -56.65 -18.64
C GLY A 31 3.99 -56.46 -17.63
N LYS A 32 5.17 -56.05 -18.12
CA LYS A 32 6.28 -55.68 -17.27
C LYS A 32 5.69 -54.57 -16.43
N ASP A 33 5.40 -54.87 -15.17
CA ASP A 33 4.67 -54.00 -14.27
C ASP A 33 5.53 -52.74 -14.10
N ILE A 34 5.24 -51.70 -14.89
CA ILE A 34 6.00 -50.45 -14.84
C ILE A 34 5.52 -49.78 -13.55
N THR A 35 6.19 -50.08 -12.44
CA THR A 35 5.96 -49.39 -11.17
C THR A 35 6.35 -47.93 -11.35
N ILE A 36 5.35 -47.08 -11.60
CA ILE A 36 5.51 -45.63 -11.68
C ILE A 36 5.84 -45.12 -10.28
N LYS A 37 7.01 -44.50 -10.10
CA LYS A 37 7.43 -43.93 -8.81
C LYS A 37 7.37 -42.41 -8.85
N THR A 38 6.86 -41.79 -7.80
CA THR A 38 6.88 -40.33 -7.63
C THR A 38 8.24 -39.87 -7.10
N SER A 39 8.79 -38.79 -7.66
CA SER A 39 10.06 -38.23 -7.16
C SER A 39 9.88 -37.58 -5.79
N ARG A 40 10.58 -38.10 -4.77
CA ARG A 40 10.61 -37.49 -3.43
C ARG A 40 11.22 -36.10 -3.43
N LEU A 41 12.18 -35.85 -4.33
CA LEU A 41 12.84 -34.55 -4.47
C LEU A 41 11.89 -33.49 -5.03
N ALA A 42 11.02 -33.85 -5.97
CA ALA A 42 10.01 -32.94 -6.51
C ALA A 42 8.96 -32.56 -5.45
N ILE A 43 8.57 -33.51 -4.60
CA ILE A 43 7.67 -33.24 -3.47
C ILE A 43 8.36 -32.32 -2.45
N ALA A 44 9.63 -32.59 -2.12
CA ALA A 44 10.39 -31.75 -1.21
C ALA A 44 10.56 -30.31 -1.73
N SER A 45 10.87 -30.11 -3.02
CA SER A 45 10.97 -28.77 -3.61
C SER A 45 9.64 -28.02 -3.55
N PHE A 46 8.53 -28.71 -3.77
CA PHE A 46 7.20 -28.11 -3.67
C PHE A 46 6.88 -27.65 -2.23
N ILE A 47 7.14 -28.50 -1.24
CA ILE A 47 6.92 -28.15 0.18
C ILE A 47 7.81 -26.98 0.60
N LEU A 48 9.08 -26.95 0.19
CA LEU A 48 9.99 -25.84 0.48
C LEU A 48 9.56 -24.54 -0.17
N ALA A 49 9.01 -24.57 -1.39
CA ALA A 49 8.47 -23.38 -2.05
C ALA A 49 7.25 -22.81 -1.29
N LEU A 50 6.36 -23.66 -0.78
CA LEU A 50 5.25 -23.23 0.07
C LEU A 50 5.74 -22.67 1.41
N LEU A 51 6.73 -23.32 2.03
CA LEU A 51 7.34 -22.84 3.27
C LEU A 51 8.01 -21.48 3.05
N SER A 52 8.70 -21.28 1.94
CA SER A 52 9.25 -19.98 1.55
C SER A 52 8.15 -18.91 1.47
N CYS A 53 7.00 -19.22 0.87
CA CYS A 53 5.88 -18.28 0.83
C CYS A 53 5.34 -17.93 2.24
N LEU A 54 5.25 -18.91 3.14
CA LEU A 54 4.84 -18.70 4.53
C LEU A 54 5.85 -17.83 5.30
N LEU A 55 7.15 -18.06 5.11
CA LEU A 55 8.20 -17.26 5.74
C LEU A 55 8.18 -15.81 5.26
N LEU A 56 7.89 -15.58 3.98
CA LEU A 56 7.69 -14.23 3.46
C LEU A 56 6.48 -13.53 4.09
N PHE A 57 5.37 -14.25 4.29
CA PHE A 57 4.23 -13.66 4.99
C PHE A 57 4.59 -13.26 6.43
N LEU A 58 5.37 -14.10 7.12
CA LEU A 58 5.85 -13.81 8.47
C LEU A 58 6.83 -12.64 8.53
N THR A 59 7.71 -12.46 7.53
CA THR A 59 8.59 -11.27 7.47
C THR A 59 7.79 -9.99 7.32
N ILE A 60 6.74 -9.99 6.50
CA ILE A 60 5.88 -8.82 6.30
C ILE A 60 5.05 -8.52 7.56
N ALA A 61 4.55 -9.55 8.24
CA ALA A 61 3.76 -9.39 9.45
C ALA A 61 4.59 -8.98 10.68
N ALA A 62 5.85 -9.42 10.76
CA ALA A 62 6.73 -9.15 11.89
C ALA A 62 7.41 -7.77 11.75
N ARG A 63 6.89 -6.77 12.47
CA ARG A 63 7.50 -5.43 12.53
C ARG A 63 8.58 -5.37 13.65
N GLY A 64 9.85 -5.16 13.29
CA GLY A 64 10.97 -4.96 14.24
C GLY A 64 12.15 -5.94 14.04
N ARG A 65 13.21 -5.84 14.86
CA ARG A 65 14.54 -6.52 14.74
C ARG A 65 14.55 -8.04 14.44
N ARG A 66 13.42 -8.74 14.62
CA ARG A 66 13.23 -10.14 14.20
C ARG A 66 13.08 -10.29 12.67
N ASP A 67 12.86 -9.20 11.95
CA ASP A 67 12.76 -9.10 10.49
C ASP A 67 13.98 -9.64 9.75
N GLN A 68 15.19 -9.31 10.21
CA GLN A 68 16.44 -9.71 9.54
C GLN A 68 16.65 -11.23 9.53
N ILE A 69 16.33 -11.91 10.64
CA ILE A 69 16.49 -13.37 10.75
C ILE A 69 15.51 -14.09 9.81
N PHE A 70 14.24 -13.68 9.82
CA PHE A 70 13.24 -14.28 8.93
C PHE A 70 13.56 -14.01 7.45
N MET A 71 14.14 -12.85 7.12
CA MET A 71 14.56 -12.52 5.76
C MET A 71 15.70 -13.44 5.27
N ILE A 72 16.75 -13.64 6.08
CA ILE A 72 17.86 -14.55 5.73
C ILE A 72 17.33 -15.99 5.58
N MET A 73 16.48 -16.43 6.51
CA MET A 73 15.91 -17.77 6.47
C MET A 73 15.03 -17.98 5.23
N TRP A 74 14.25 -16.97 4.83
CA TRP A 74 13.46 -16.99 3.60
C TRP A 74 14.33 -17.17 2.35
N ILE A 75 15.44 -16.44 2.24
CA ILE A 75 16.39 -16.54 1.11
C ILE A 75 16.97 -17.95 1.02
N LEU A 76 17.44 -18.51 2.15
CA LEU A 76 18.04 -19.84 2.19
C LEU A 76 17.05 -20.94 1.78
N VAL A 77 15.82 -20.88 2.28
CA VAL A 77 14.76 -21.86 1.94
C VAL A 77 14.36 -21.74 0.46
N SER A 78 14.26 -20.51 -0.07
CA SER A 78 13.96 -20.26 -1.48
C SER A 78 15.02 -20.85 -2.41
N LEU A 79 16.31 -20.63 -2.11
CA LEU A 79 17.42 -21.18 -2.89
C LEU A 79 17.42 -22.71 -2.88
N MET A 80 17.18 -23.34 -1.73
CA MET A 80 17.08 -24.79 -1.63
C MET A 80 15.90 -25.35 -2.44
N ALA A 81 14.74 -24.69 -2.43
CA ALA A 81 13.59 -25.09 -3.23
C ALA A 81 13.92 -25.10 -4.74
N ILE A 82 14.58 -24.05 -5.22
CA ILE A 82 14.99 -23.91 -6.62
C ILE A 82 15.99 -25.00 -7.01
N ILE A 83 17.04 -25.21 -6.21
CA ILE A 83 18.09 -26.22 -6.50
C ILE A 83 17.49 -27.63 -6.57
N LEU A 84 16.68 -28.01 -5.56
CA LEU A 84 16.03 -29.33 -5.55
C LEU A 84 15.03 -29.50 -6.70
N GLY A 85 14.29 -28.45 -7.04
CA GLY A 85 13.36 -28.48 -8.15
C GLY A 85 14.07 -28.68 -9.49
N VAL A 86 15.18 -27.96 -9.76
CA VAL A 86 16.00 -28.15 -10.98
C VAL A 86 16.58 -29.57 -11.05
N ILE A 87 17.16 -30.07 -9.96
CA ILE A 87 17.69 -31.44 -9.91
C ILE A 87 16.59 -32.47 -10.19
N SER A 88 15.40 -32.27 -9.62
CA SER A 88 14.27 -33.17 -9.84
C SER A 88 13.77 -33.15 -11.28
N LEU A 89 13.76 -32.00 -11.97
CA LEU A 89 13.41 -31.90 -13.38
C LEU A 89 14.41 -32.66 -14.27
N ILE A 90 15.71 -32.53 -13.99
CA ILE A 90 16.76 -33.25 -14.72
C ILE A 90 16.59 -34.77 -14.53
N GLN A 91 16.37 -35.23 -13.29
CA GLN A 91 16.16 -36.66 -13.02
C GLN A 91 14.89 -37.21 -13.70
N ILE A 92 13.80 -36.45 -13.72
CA ILE A 92 12.57 -36.85 -14.40
C ILE A 92 12.82 -36.97 -15.91
N GLY A 93 13.50 -36.01 -16.53
CA GLY A 93 13.86 -36.04 -17.95
C GLY A 93 14.72 -37.25 -18.32
N LEU A 94 15.68 -37.62 -17.46
CA LEU A 94 16.56 -38.78 -17.67
C LEU A 94 15.88 -40.14 -17.37
N SER A 95 14.72 -40.15 -16.70
CA SER A 95 14.08 -41.38 -16.23
C SER A 95 13.32 -42.18 -17.31
N ALA A 96 13.26 -41.68 -18.55
CA ALA A 96 12.54 -42.30 -19.67
C ALA A 96 11.10 -42.73 -19.31
N GLY A 97 10.40 -41.93 -18.51
CA GLY A 97 9.01 -42.17 -18.09
C GLY A 97 8.82 -43.01 -16.83
N ARG A 98 9.89 -43.46 -16.15
CA ARG A 98 9.79 -44.24 -14.90
C ARG A 98 9.40 -43.40 -13.68
N ILE A 99 9.62 -42.08 -13.74
CA ILE A 99 9.34 -41.15 -12.64
C ILE A 99 8.34 -40.10 -13.11
N VAL A 100 7.26 -39.92 -12.34
CA VAL A 100 6.20 -38.93 -12.64
C VAL A 100 6.07 -37.96 -11.46
N ALA A 101 6.48 -36.71 -11.65
CA ALA A 101 6.31 -35.62 -10.67
C ALA A 101 6.59 -34.22 -11.27
N THR A 102 6.43 -34.04 -12.59
CA THR A 102 6.81 -32.81 -13.29
C THR A 102 6.12 -31.57 -12.72
N GLY A 103 4.82 -31.65 -12.41
CA GLY A 103 4.06 -30.54 -11.85
C GLY A 103 4.64 -30.01 -10.53
N PHE A 104 5.00 -30.89 -9.59
CA PHE A 104 5.58 -30.48 -8.31
C PHE A 104 6.95 -29.81 -8.47
N ALA A 105 7.77 -30.33 -9.39
CA ALA A 105 9.08 -29.78 -9.69
C ALA A 105 9.01 -28.40 -10.36
N VAL A 106 8.08 -28.22 -11.31
CA VAL A 106 7.82 -26.94 -11.97
C VAL A 106 7.31 -25.90 -10.97
N ILE A 107 6.29 -26.22 -10.17
CA ILE A 107 5.76 -25.27 -9.18
C ILE A 107 6.84 -24.91 -8.15
N GLY A 108 7.63 -25.89 -7.69
CA GLY A 108 8.72 -25.68 -6.74
C GLY A 108 9.83 -24.75 -7.26
N THR A 109 10.02 -24.66 -8.58
CA THR A 109 11.01 -23.76 -9.20
C THR A 109 10.43 -22.41 -9.60
N THR A 110 9.22 -22.38 -10.16
CA THR A 110 8.61 -21.13 -10.66
C THR A 110 8.12 -20.23 -9.53
N LEU A 111 7.52 -20.80 -8.48
CA LEU A 111 6.90 -20.01 -7.40
C LEU A 111 7.91 -19.09 -6.69
N PRO A 112 9.10 -19.55 -6.24
CA PRO A 112 10.06 -18.67 -5.59
C PRO A 112 10.60 -17.56 -6.52
N PHE A 113 10.72 -17.85 -7.82
CA PHE A 113 11.16 -16.85 -8.81
C PHE A 113 10.13 -15.74 -9.01
N PHE A 114 8.85 -16.09 -9.16
CA PHE A 114 7.76 -15.10 -9.25
C PHE A 114 7.66 -14.23 -8.00
N VAL A 115 7.82 -14.83 -6.82
CA VAL A 115 7.83 -14.09 -5.54
C VAL A 115 9.00 -13.12 -5.46
N LEU A 116 10.21 -13.53 -5.86
CA LEU A 116 11.39 -12.65 -5.91
C LEU A 116 11.17 -11.47 -6.86
N LEU A 117 10.62 -11.72 -8.05
CA LEU A 117 10.30 -10.67 -9.02
C LEU A 117 9.29 -9.66 -8.44
N LEU A 118 8.23 -10.12 -7.78
CA LEU A 118 7.23 -9.26 -7.15
C LEU A 118 7.86 -8.36 -6.07
N ILE A 119 8.75 -8.91 -5.24
CA ILE A 119 9.44 -8.14 -4.20
C ILE A 119 10.30 -7.04 -4.81
N ILE A 120 11.04 -7.34 -5.88
CA ILE A 120 11.86 -6.34 -6.58
C ILE A 120 10.97 -5.22 -7.14
N LEU A 121 9.85 -5.57 -7.78
CA LEU A 121 8.90 -4.58 -8.30
C LEU A 121 8.36 -3.69 -7.18
N ILE A 122 7.90 -4.28 -6.07
CA ILE A 122 7.40 -3.51 -4.91
C ILE A 122 8.50 -2.60 -4.39
N ALA A 123 9.73 -3.09 -4.20
CA ALA A 123 10.85 -2.30 -3.71
C ALA A 123 11.12 -1.09 -4.61
N ILE A 124 11.08 -1.25 -5.93
CA ILE A 124 11.23 -0.16 -6.90
C ILE A 124 10.10 0.86 -6.74
N PHE A 125 8.84 0.42 -6.68
CA PHE A 125 7.69 1.31 -6.54
C PHE A 125 7.68 2.05 -5.19
N THR A 126 8.07 1.40 -4.10
CA THR A 126 8.13 2.01 -2.76
C THR A 126 9.35 2.92 -2.57
N SER A 127 10.41 2.72 -3.35
CA SER A 127 11.63 3.52 -3.27
C SER A 127 11.49 4.88 -3.95
N MET A 128 10.33 5.22 -4.53
CA MET A 128 10.07 6.59 -4.95
C MET A 128 10.02 7.48 -3.71
N PRO A 129 11.03 8.36 -3.50
CA PRO A 129 11.09 9.15 -2.29
C PRO A 129 9.86 10.06 -2.24
N PRO A 130 9.32 10.35 -1.05
CA PRO A 130 8.18 11.22 -0.88
C PRO A 130 8.55 12.71 -1.09
N ARG A 131 9.29 13.03 -2.16
CA ARG A 131 9.51 14.40 -2.66
C ARG A 131 8.19 15.13 -2.91
N ALA A 132 7.11 14.38 -3.13
CA ALA A 132 5.75 14.89 -3.24
C ALA A 132 5.30 15.73 -2.03
N PHE A 133 5.74 15.44 -0.80
CA PHE A 133 5.25 16.19 0.37
C PHE A 133 5.80 17.62 0.43
N ARG A 134 7.10 17.80 0.17
CA ARG A 134 7.70 19.15 0.11
C ARG A 134 7.10 19.96 -1.05
N MET A 135 6.84 19.31 -2.18
CA MET A 135 6.15 19.96 -3.30
C MET A 135 4.70 20.34 -2.95
N THR A 136 3.98 19.50 -2.20
CA THR A 136 2.61 19.80 -1.76
C THR A 136 2.59 20.99 -0.81
N CYS A 137 3.43 20.98 0.23
CA CYS A 137 3.44 22.07 1.21
C CYS A 137 3.97 23.38 0.60
N GLY A 138 4.88 23.31 -0.37
CA GLY A 138 5.31 24.47 -1.17
C GLY A 138 4.20 25.01 -2.07
N THR A 139 3.40 24.13 -2.68
CA THR A 139 2.23 24.52 -3.50
C THR A 139 1.15 25.19 -2.64
N ASN A 140 0.86 24.62 -1.47
CA ASN A 140 -0.02 25.20 -0.48
C ASN A 140 0.46 26.59 -0.04
N LEU A 141 1.75 26.74 0.28
CA LEU A 141 2.34 28.03 0.66
C LEU A 141 2.24 29.06 -0.47
N ALA A 142 2.48 28.66 -1.72
CA ALA A 142 2.29 29.54 -2.87
C ALA A 142 0.81 29.94 -3.04
N GLY A 143 -0.13 29.04 -2.76
CA GLY A 143 -1.57 29.34 -2.73
C GLY A 143 -1.92 30.36 -1.64
N ILE A 144 -1.37 30.21 -0.44
CA ILE A 144 -1.53 31.17 0.66
C ILE A 144 -0.98 32.54 0.24
N GLY A 145 0.21 32.60 -0.35
CA GLY A 145 0.80 33.85 -0.83
C GLY A 145 -0.05 34.56 -1.89
N LYS A 146 -0.64 33.81 -2.82
CA LYS A 146 -1.59 34.38 -3.80
C LYS A 146 -2.84 34.93 -3.13
N ALA A 147 -3.41 34.19 -2.17
CA ALA A 147 -4.56 34.64 -1.39
C ALA A 147 -4.24 35.92 -0.59
N MET A 148 -3.03 36.05 -0.06
CA MET A 148 -2.57 37.28 0.61
C MET A 148 -2.48 38.48 -0.34
N LEU A 149 -2.06 38.27 -1.59
CA LEU A 149 -2.00 39.35 -2.59
C LEU A 149 -3.41 39.78 -3.03
N ILE A 150 -4.34 38.83 -3.17
CA ILE A 150 -5.76 39.15 -3.43
C ILE A 150 -6.33 39.94 -2.26
N TYR A 151 -6.08 39.49 -1.03
CA TYR A 151 -6.49 40.21 0.16
C TYR A 151 -5.90 41.62 0.20
N ALA A 152 -4.58 41.79 0.01
CA ALA A 152 -3.95 43.11 0.04
C ALA A 152 -4.53 44.05 -1.04
N ASN A 153 -4.81 43.54 -2.24
CA ASN A 153 -5.46 44.31 -3.30
C ASN A 153 -6.85 44.82 -2.89
N ASP A 154 -7.61 44.03 -2.13
CA ASP A 154 -8.96 44.40 -1.67
C ASP A 154 -8.94 45.25 -0.38
N TYR A 155 -7.82 45.25 0.36
CA TYR A 155 -7.65 45.88 1.67
C TYR A 155 -6.45 46.85 1.70
N GLU A 156 -6.40 47.80 0.76
CA GLU A 156 -5.46 48.94 0.77
C GLU A 156 -3.97 48.56 0.94
N ASP A 157 -3.53 47.50 0.26
CA ASP A 157 -2.19 46.93 0.33
C ASP A 157 -1.78 46.41 1.73
N GLU A 158 -2.74 46.23 2.65
CA GLU A 158 -2.51 45.62 3.94
C GLU A 158 -2.60 44.10 3.88
N PHE A 159 -1.59 43.43 4.43
CA PHE A 159 -1.66 41.98 4.60
C PHE A 159 -2.66 41.57 5.70
N PRO A 160 -3.17 40.32 5.68
CA PRO A 160 -4.15 39.86 6.66
C PRO A 160 -3.68 40.04 8.11
N ARG A 161 -4.33 40.95 8.82
CA ARG A 161 -4.10 41.22 10.25
C ARG A 161 -5.43 41.21 10.97
N ALA A 162 -5.64 40.20 11.81
CA ALA A 162 -6.81 40.07 12.65
C ALA A 162 -6.72 41.00 13.87
N GLY A 163 -7.86 41.31 14.47
CA GLY A 163 -7.93 42.27 15.58
C GLY A 163 -7.89 43.73 15.13
N GLY A 164 -7.61 44.62 16.06
CA GLY A 164 -7.48 46.07 15.84
C GLY A 164 -6.02 46.52 15.83
N LEU A 165 -5.80 47.81 15.53
CA LEU A 165 -4.46 48.41 15.42
C LEU A 165 -3.59 48.22 16.67
N THR A 166 -4.20 48.21 17.85
CA THR A 166 -3.53 48.06 19.16
C THR A 166 -3.71 46.67 19.77
N SER A 167 -4.21 45.70 19.00
CA SER A 167 -4.36 44.33 19.47
C SER A 167 -3.01 43.68 19.73
N LYS A 168 -2.99 42.85 20.78
CA LYS A 168 -1.82 42.07 21.19
C LYS A 168 -1.96 40.63 20.72
N TRP A 169 -0.82 39.98 20.60
CA TRP A 169 -0.81 38.54 20.34
C TRP A 169 -1.43 37.80 21.53
N GLY A 170 -2.41 36.95 21.26
CA GLY A 170 -3.10 36.19 22.28
C GLY A 170 -4.05 35.16 21.68
N TYR A 171 -4.90 34.60 22.53
CA TYR A 171 -5.99 33.74 22.08
C TYR A 171 -7.19 34.59 21.67
N THR A 172 -7.89 34.19 20.60
CA THR A 172 -9.10 34.89 20.11
C THR A 172 -10.25 34.74 21.12
N PRO A 173 -10.66 35.81 21.83
CA PRO A 173 -11.60 35.70 22.96
C PRO A 173 -12.92 35.01 22.62
N ASN A 174 -13.49 35.32 21.46
CA ASN A 174 -14.74 34.71 21.00
C ASN A 174 -14.72 34.47 19.48
N TRP A 175 -14.01 33.44 19.04
CA TRP A 175 -13.90 33.07 17.62
C TRP A 175 -15.24 32.80 16.90
N LYS A 176 -16.35 32.63 17.64
CA LYS A 176 -17.72 32.44 17.11
C LYS A 176 -18.60 33.70 17.12
N ALA A 177 -18.06 34.85 17.49
CA ALA A 177 -18.86 36.06 17.58
C ALA A 177 -19.43 36.47 16.21
N ASN A 178 -20.59 37.14 16.21
CA ASN A 178 -21.21 37.61 14.96
C ASN A 178 -20.46 38.78 14.32
N ASP A 179 -19.67 39.51 15.09
CA ASP A 179 -18.90 40.66 14.64
C ASP A 179 -17.44 40.57 15.10
N TRP A 180 -16.55 41.18 14.33
CA TRP A 180 -15.12 41.12 14.56
C TRP A 180 -14.70 41.81 15.87
N ARG A 181 -15.39 42.88 16.30
CA ARG A 181 -15.04 43.61 17.52
C ARG A 181 -15.27 42.73 18.74
N THR A 182 -16.42 42.06 18.81
CA THR A 182 -16.72 41.07 19.85
C THR A 182 -15.79 39.87 19.75
N ALA A 183 -15.45 39.43 18.53
CA ALA A 183 -14.59 38.26 18.34
C ALA A 183 -13.20 38.45 18.96
N PHE A 184 -12.61 39.60 18.70
CA PHE A 184 -11.26 39.96 19.14
C PHE A 184 -11.24 40.74 20.46
N GLY A 185 -12.39 41.04 21.07
CA GLY A 185 -12.48 41.78 22.33
C GLY A 185 -12.02 43.24 22.21
N ILE A 186 -12.34 43.89 21.10
CA ILE A 186 -11.96 45.28 20.80
C ILE A 186 -12.99 46.22 21.41
N LYS A 187 -12.51 47.22 22.11
CA LYS A 187 -13.36 48.22 22.76
C LYS A 187 -14.01 49.15 21.71
N PRO A 188 -15.10 49.86 22.07
CA PRO A 188 -15.77 50.79 21.15
C PRO A 188 -14.86 51.90 20.60
N ASP A 189 -13.81 52.27 21.35
CA ASP A 189 -12.78 53.24 20.96
C ASP A 189 -11.73 52.67 19.98
N GLY A 190 -11.87 51.41 19.56
CA GLY A 190 -10.93 50.71 18.68
C GLY A 190 -9.66 50.21 19.37
N SER A 191 -9.54 50.41 20.68
CA SER A 191 -8.36 50.02 21.44
C SER A 191 -8.44 48.59 21.98
N GLY A 192 -7.26 48.00 22.22
CA GLY A 192 -7.10 46.69 22.81
C GLY A 192 -7.39 45.54 21.85
N GLY A 193 -7.97 44.48 22.39
CA GLY A 193 -8.21 43.23 21.69
C GLY A 193 -7.03 42.25 21.69
N GLN A 194 -7.34 40.99 21.41
CA GLN A 194 -6.40 39.89 21.30
C GLN A 194 -6.70 39.07 20.06
N ALA A 195 -5.66 38.71 19.33
CA ALA A 195 -5.76 37.91 18.13
C ALA A 195 -4.58 36.94 18.03
N SER A 196 -4.84 35.79 17.41
CA SER A 196 -3.85 34.73 17.23
C SER A 196 -3.16 34.88 15.87
N ILE A 197 -1.97 34.26 15.71
CA ILE A 197 -1.29 34.19 14.42
C ILE A 197 -2.14 33.46 13.38
N SER A 198 -2.86 32.43 13.81
CA SER A 198 -3.74 31.64 12.95
C SER A 198 -5.01 32.41 12.54
N SER A 199 -5.53 33.31 13.38
CA SER A 199 -6.67 34.17 13.01
C SER A 199 -6.36 35.09 11.82
N ASN A 200 -5.09 35.47 11.61
CA ASN A 200 -4.66 36.19 10.40
C ASN A 200 -4.89 35.37 9.13
N PHE A 201 -4.50 34.09 9.15
CA PHE A 201 -4.75 33.18 8.04
C PHE A 201 -6.25 32.86 7.89
N TYR A 202 -7.01 32.90 8.98
CA TYR A 202 -8.46 32.71 8.91
C TYR A 202 -9.17 33.78 8.06
N LEU A 203 -8.65 35.02 8.05
CA LEU A 203 -9.17 36.08 7.19
C LEU A 203 -9.08 35.70 5.70
N LEU A 204 -8.06 34.96 5.29
CA LEU A 204 -7.96 34.46 3.91
C LEU A 204 -9.06 33.44 3.62
N VAL A 205 -9.36 32.55 4.57
CA VAL A 205 -10.48 31.61 4.38
C VAL A 205 -11.80 32.35 4.27
N LYS A 206 -11.99 33.39 5.10
CA LYS A 206 -13.22 34.18 5.17
C LYS A 206 -13.44 35.07 3.94
N TYR A 207 -12.40 35.73 3.44
CA TYR A 207 -12.53 36.78 2.43
C TYR A 207 -11.99 36.41 1.05
N THR A 208 -11.10 35.42 0.94
CA THR A 208 -10.52 34.99 -0.34
C THR A 208 -10.85 33.53 -0.67
N GLU A 209 -11.80 32.94 0.06
CA GLU A 209 -12.28 31.56 -0.11
C GLU A 209 -11.16 30.51 -0.07
N LEU A 210 -10.08 30.78 0.66
CA LEU A 210 -8.98 29.84 0.79
C LEU A 210 -9.45 28.58 1.54
N GLU A 211 -9.26 27.41 0.92
CA GLU A 211 -9.58 26.12 1.54
C GLU A 211 -8.70 25.82 2.76
N PHE A 212 -9.30 25.33 3.86
CA PHE A 212 -8.60 24.99 5.12
C PHE A 212 -7.50 23.96 4.94
N GLU A 213 -7.72 22.99 4.06
CA GLU A 213 -6.79 21.93 3.74
C GLU A 213 -5.45 22.48 3.19
N ARG A 214 -5.46 23.70 2.62
CA ARG A 214 -4.25 24.37 2.16
C ARG A 214 -3.42 24.96 3.28
N LEU A 215 -4.00 25.20 4.45
CA LEU A 215 -3.28 25.66 5.64
C LEU A 215 -2.55 24.53 6.38
N ILE A 216 -2.62 23.29 5.87
CA ILE A 216 -2.07 22.12 6.54
C ILE A 216 -1.03 21.44 5.66
N CYS A 217 0.14 21.21 6.24
CA CYS A 217 1.18 20.39 5.64
C CYS A 217 1.03 18.96 6.17
N LYS A 218 0.86 17.98 5.28
CA LYS A 218 0.56 16.57 5.66
C LYS A 218 1.58 15.92 6.61
N ASN A 219 2.80 16.44 6.69
CA ASN A 219 3.87 15.91 7.53
C ASN A 219 4.12 16.73 8.80
N ASP A 220 3.28 17.73 9.07
CA ASP A 220 3.33 18.50 10.30
C ASP A 220 2.58 17.74 11.40
N SER A 221 3.34 17.17 12.34
CA SER A 221 2.80 16.29 13.37
C SER A 221 1.97 17.07 14.37
N GLY A 222 0.70 16.71 14.51
CA GLY A 222 -0.22 17.33 15.47
C GLY A 222 -1.19 18.33 14.85
N THR A 223 -1.02 18.66 13.57
CA THR A 223 -1.93 19.57 12.85
C THR A 223 -3.00 18.80 12.10
N THR A 224 -4.26 19.21 12.22
CA THR A 224 -5.42 18.54 11.63
C THR A 224 -6.40 19.54 10.99
N PRO A 225 -7.17 19.14 9.96
CA PRO A 225 -8.19 19.99 9.36
C PRO A 225 -9.20 20.48 10.40
N PHE A 226 -9.47 21.79 10.39
CA PHE A 226 -10.52 22.37 11.21
C PHE A 226 -11.88 21.84 10.74
N LYS A 227 -12.67 21.27 11.66
CA LYS A 227 -13.99 20.69 11.35
C LYS A 227 -15.03 21.29 12.28
N THR A 228 -15.91 22.13 11.72
CA THR A 228 -16.99 22.83 12.46
C THR A 228 -17.93 21.87 13.19
N VAL A 229 -18.23 20.71 12.59
CA VAL A 229 -19.10 19.66 13.17
C VAL A 229 -18.61 19.19 14.54
N LYS A 230 -17.29 19.10 14.75
CA LYS A 230 -16.71 18.65 16.03
C LYS A 230 -16.95 19.62 17.18
N HIS A 231 -17.15 20.90 16.87
CA HIS A 231 -17.28 21.97 17.87
C HIS A 231 -18.74 22.33 18.19
N LYS A 232 -19.69 21.46 17.82
CA LYS A 232 -21.14 21.61 18.05
C LYS A 232 -21.65 23.00 17.64
N VAL A 233 -21.06 23.56 16.60
CA VAL A 233 -21.52 24.84 16.08
C VAL A 233 -22.65 24.55 15.10
N GLN A 234 -23.77 25.26 15.24
CA GLN A 234 -24.86 25.20 14.26
C GLN A 234 -24.27 25.50 12.88
N SER A 235 -24.84 24.87 11.84
CA SER A 235 -24.35 24.80 10.45
C SER A 235 -24.25 26.16 9.75
N ARG A 236 -23.42 27.03 10.28
CA ARG A 236 -22.98 28.30 9.73
C ARG A 236 -21.82 28.05 8.79
N GLU A 237 -21.78 28.83 7.71
CA GLU A 237 -20.73 28.74 6.71
C GLU A 237 -19.38 29.07 7.36
N PHE A 238 -18.31 28.59 6.76
CA PHE A 238 -16.96 28.84 7.27
C PHE A 238 -16.62 30.34 7.35
N ALA A 239 -17.25 31.15 6.51
CA ALA A 239 -17.13 32.61 6.54
C ALA A 239 -17.65 33.24 7.86
N ASP A 240 -18.45 32.54 8.66
CA ASP A 240 -19.09 33.11 9.85
C ASP A 240 -18.17 33.18 11.09
N TYR A 241 -16.98 32.59 11.04
CA TYR A 241 -16.06 32.55 12.18
C TYR A 241 -14.88 33.52 12.03
N TRP A 242 -14.05 33.58 13.08
CA TRP A 242 -12.90 34.47 13.17
C TRP A 242 -11.57 33.77 13.50
N ASP A 243 -11.59 32.48 13.84
CA ASP A 243 -10.39 31.66 14.08
C ASP A 243 -10.71 30.15 14.01
N PHE A 244 -9.69 29.28 14.02
CA PHE A 244 -9.82 27.82 13.98
C PHE A 244 -10.20 27.21 15.34
N GLY A 245 -11.21 27.74 16.00
CA GLY A 245 -11.71 27.14 17.21
C GLY A 245 -10.87 27.42 18.47
N PRO A 246 -11.03 26.59 19.52
CA PRO A 246 -10.36 26.79 20.80
C PRO A 246 -8.86 26.44 20.81
N GLU A 247 -8.39 25.68 19.82
CA GLU A 247 -6.99 25.26 19.75
C GLU A 247 -6.44 25.58 18.35
N PRO A 248 -6.36 26.86 17.97
CA PRO A 248 -6.18 27.20 16.57
C PRO A 248 -4.78 26.88 16.04
N TRP A 249 -3.79 26.72 16.93
CA TRP A 249 -2.44 26.21 16.61
C TRP A 249 -2.44 24.75 16.12
N LYS A 250 -3.50 23.96 16.38
CA LYS A 250 -3.63 22.59 15.87
C LYS A 250 -4.19 22.52 14.45
N HIS A 251 -4.50 23.66 13.84
CA HIS A 251 -5.23 23.73 12.57
C HIS A 251 -4.50 24.51 11.47
N CYS A 252 -3.28 24.96 11.74
CA CYS A 252 -2.45 25.68 10.76
C CYS A 252 -0.98 25.25 10.89
N SER A 253 -0.42 24.71 9.81
CA SER A 253 0.98 24.27 9.73
C SER A 253 1.95 25.39 9.35
N TYR A 254 1.42 26.54 8.93
CA TYR A 254 2.21 27.67 8.45
C TYR A 254 2.34 28.72 9.54
N ALA A 255 3.51 29.35 9.57
CA ALA A 255 3.80 30.48 10.43
C ALA A 255 3.60 31.80 9.66
N TYR A 256 3.22 32.83 10.38
CA TYR A 256 3.08 34.19 9.89
C TYR A 256 4.01 35.11 10.67
N GLN A 257 4.50 36.17 10.03
CA GLN A 257 5.24 37.20 10.75
C GLN A 257 4.35 37.76 11.86
N MET A 258 4.87 37.85 13.10
CA MET A 258 4.11 38.33 14.26
C MET A 258 3.76 39.82 14.07
N PRO A 259 2.50 40.18 13.70
CA PRO A 259 2.14 41.55 13.36
C PRO A 259 1.67 42.35 14.60
N TYR A 260 1.82 41.77 15.79
CA TYR A 260 1.30 42.30 17.04
C TYR A 260 2.44 42.77 17.92
N SER A 261 2.15 43.71 18.82
CA SER A 261 3.06 44.05 19.91
C SER A 261 3.19 42.84 20.87
N PRO A 262 4.39 42.60 21.44
CA PRO A 262 4.56 41.71 22.58
C PRO A 262 3.74 42.17 23.80
#